data_AF-A0A9D5KEE5-F1
#
_entry.id   AF-A0A9D5KEE5-F1
#
_cell.length_a   1.000
_cell.length_b   1.000
_cell.length_c   1.000
_cell.angle_alpha   90.00
_cell.angle_beta   90.00
_cell.angle_gamma   90.00
#
_symmetry.space_group_name_H-M   'P 1'
#
loop_
_entity.id
_entity.type
_entity.pdbx_description
1 polymer ?
#
loop_
_entity_poly.entity_id
_entity_poly.type
_entity_poly.pdbx_seq_one_letter_code
_entity_poly.pdbx_strand_id
1 'polypeptide(L)'
;MANQSDRIEQEMHDLREEIEQFRKEKERVRSIVGKVGGMPSFNTKAFNIVFAVVVGGLLVACVVLTHSIEVILGELAIAAISVKLMYLLHNQQRVNHFQLWILSSIEWRLNELVKQLCAVHETVAENAGTTETQA
;
A
#
# COMPACT_ATOMS: atom_id res chain seq x y z
N MET A 1 -39.47 24.59 16.99
CA MET A 1 -38.63 23.39 17.23
C MET A 1 -38.45 22.53 15.97
N ALA A 2 -39.42 22.45 15.05
CA ALA A 2 -39.28 21.68 13.79
C ALA A 2 -38.10 22.14 12.88
N ASN A 3 -37.94 23.46 12.69
CA ASN A 3 -36.92 24.04 11.78
C ASN A 3 -35.45 23.72 12.14
N GLN A 4 -35.16 23.42 13.41
CA GLN A 4 -33.79 23.08 13.83
C GLN A 4 -33.47 21.60 13.61
N SER A 5 -34.50 20.74 13.69
CA SER A 5 -34.36 19.31 13.41
C SER A 5 -34.12 19.08 11.92
N ASP A 6 -34.87 19.77 11.06
CA ASP A 6 -34.72 19.69 9.60
C ASP A 6 -33.33 20.15 9.13
N ARG A 7 -32.77 21.20 9.76
CA ARG A 7 -31.43 21.71 9.42
C ARG A 7 -30.31 20.75 9.83
N ILE A 8 -30.44 20.11 11.00
CA ILE A 8 -29.49 19.09 11.46
C ILE A 8 -29.58 17.85 10.58
N GLU A 9 -30.77 17.47 10.12
CA GLU A 9 -30.98 16.33 9.22
C GLU A 9 -30.35 16.57 7.83
N GLN A 10 -30.42 17.81 7.32
CA GLN A 10 -29.72 18.20 6.10
C GLN A 10 -28.19 18.20 6.28
N GLU A 11 -27.67 18.80 7.35
CA GLU A 11 -26.21 18.79 7.62
C GLU A 11 -25.68 17.36 7.81
N MET A 12 -26.46 16.47 8.45
CA MET A 12 -26.13 15.05 8.60
C MET A 12 -26.15 14.30 7.27
N HIS A 13 -27.05 14.68 6.35
CA HIS A 13 -27.14 14.10 5.01
C HIS A 13 -25.93 14.51 4.15
N ASP A 14 -25.57 15.79 4.15
CA ASP A 14 -24.44 16.33 3.39
C ASP A 14 -23.10 15.75 3.88
N LEU A 15 -22.90 15.64 5.20
CA LEU A 15 -21.73 14.98 5.79
C LEU A 15 -21.64 13.49 5.39
N ARG A 16 -22.79 12.82 5.20
CA ARG A 16 -22.84 11.42 4.79
C ARG A 16 -22.39 11.26 3.35
N GLU A 17 -22.87 12.13 2.45
CA GLU A 17 -22.48 12.13 1.05
C GLU A 17 -20.99 12.44 0.88
N GLU A 18 -20.45 13.41 1.63
CA GLU A 18 -19.01 13.68 1.64
C GLU A 18 -18.19 12.46 2.10
N ILE A 19 -18.61 11.80 3.18
CA ILE A 19 -17.92 10.59 3.67
C ILE A 19 -17.97 9.46 2.64
N GLU A 20 -19.06 9.33 1.89
CA GLU A 20 -19.21 8.31 0.86
C GLU A 20 -18.34 8.60 -0.38
N GLN A 21 -18.22 9.88 -0.76
CA GLN A 21 -17.28 10.33 -1.78
C GLN A 21 -15.82 10.09 -1.34
N PHE A 22 -15.46 10.43 -0.10
CA PHE A 22 -14.13 10.16 0.44
C PHE A 22 -13.80 8.66 0.49
N ARG A 23 -14.79 7.80 0.80
CA ARG A 23 -14.61 6.34 0.74
C ARG A 23 -14.31 5.86 -0.68
N LYS A 24 -15.05 6.34 -1.69
CA LYS A 24 -14.83 5.99 -3.10
C LYS A 24 -13.45 6.41 -3.60
N GLU A 25 -13.00 7.61 -3.22
CA GLU A 25 -11.66 8.07 -3.58
C GLU A 25 -10.57 7.26 -2.88
N LYS A 26 -10.74 6.95 -1.60
CA LYS A 26 -9.81 6.10 -0.84
C LYS A 26 -9.71 4.70 -1.42
N GLU A 27 -10.80 4.15 -1.95
CA GLU A 27 -10.84 2.84 -2.60
C GLU A 27 -10.18 2.85 -3.98
N ARG A 28 -10.33 3.94 -4.75
CA ARG A 28 -9.54 4.16 -5.98
C ARG A 28 -8.05 4.22 -5.68
N VAL A 29 -7.64 5.00 -4.70
CA VAL A 29 -6.23 5.11 -4.29
C VAL A 29 -5.71 3.75 -3.83
N ARG A 30 -6.48 2.99 -3.04
CA ARG A 30 -6.15 1.61 -2.67
C ARG A 30 -6.02 0.67 -3.87
N SER A 31 -6.88 0.80 -4.88
CA SER A 31 -6.80 -0.04 -6.10
C SER A 31 -5.58 0.28 -6.96
N ILE A 32 -5.17 1.56 -7.01
CA ILE A 32 -3.99 2.03 -7.73
C ILE A 32 -2.73 1.58 -6.98
N VAL A 33 -2.68 1.80 -5.66
CA VAL A 33 -1.62 1.30 -4.77
C VAL A 33 -1.53 -0.22 -4.80
N GLY A 34 -2.67 -0.93 -4.86
CA GLY A 34 -2.73 -2.39 -5.01
C GLY A 34 -2.28 -2.88 -6.39
N LYS A 35 -2.43 -2.07 -7.45
CA LYS A 35 -1.89 -2.39 -8.79
C LYS A 35 -0.38 -2.25 -8.85
N VAL A 36 0.20 -1.28 -8.14
CA VAL A 36 1.66 -1.08 -8.11
C VAL A 36 2.36 -1.95 -7.08
N GLY A 37 1.71 -2.25 -5.95
CA GLY A 37 2.18 -3.20 -4.93
C GLY A 37 1.99 -4.67 -5.29
N GLY A 38 1.45 -4.98 -6.47
CA GLY A 38 1.18 -6.35 -6.89
C GLY A 38 0.06 -6.98 -6.06
N MET A 39 -1.19 -6.69 -6.40
CA MET A 39 -2.33 -7.49 -5.95
C MET A 39 -1.96 -8.95 -6.24
N PRO A 40 -1.95 -9.86 -5.24
CA PRO A 40 -1.66 -11.26 -5.49
C PRO A 40 -2.75 -11.77 -6.42
N SER A 41 -2.45 -11.76 -7.72
CA SER A 41 -3.34 -12.27 -8.74
C SER A 41 -3.61 -13.73 -8.43
N PHE A 42 -4.76 -14.26 -8.83
CA PHE A 42 -5.05 -15.69 -8.73
C PHE A 42 -3.91 -16.55 -9.34
N ASN A 43 -3.18 -16.02 -10.33
CA ASN A 43 -2.00 -16.64 -10.93
C ASN A 43 -0.80 -16.75 -9.97
N THR A 44 -0.61 -15.78 -9.06
CA THR A 44 0.45 -15.82 -8.06
C THR A 44 0.19 -16.90 -7.01
N LYS A 45 -1.09 -17.09 -6.64
CA LYS A 45 -1.53 -18.16 -5.74
C LYS A 45 -1.38 -19.54 -6.39
N ALA A 46 -1.76 -19.66 -7.67
CA ALA A 46 -1.56 -20.87 -8.46
C ALA A 46 -0.07 -21.22 -8.63
N PHE A 47 0.78 -20.24 -8.93
CA PHE A 47 2.23 -20.44 -9.03
C PHE A 47 2.84 -20.90 -7.70
N ASN A 48 2.34 -20.39 -6.57
CA ASN A 48 2.81 -20.82 -5.27
C ASN A 48 2.40 -22.27 -4.95
N ILE A 49 1.19 -22.67 -5.31
CA ILE A 49 0.70 -24.05 -5.17
C ILE A 49 1.50 -24.99 -6.06
N VAL A 50 1.68 -24.65 -7.34
CA VAL A 50 2.49 -25.46 -8.28
C VAL A 50 3.90 -25.64 -7.75
N PHE A 51 4.54 -24.57 -7.25
CA PHE A 51 5.87 -24.68 -6.68
C PHE A 51 5.92 -25.55 -5.43
N ALA A 52 4.93 -25.45 -4.53
CA ALA A 52 4.84 -26.29 -3.35
C ALA A 52 4.70 -27.78 -3.72
N VAL A 53 3.91 -28.08 -4.75
CA VAL A 53 3.76 -29.45 -5.29
C VAL A 53 5.07 -29.94 -5.91
N VAL A 54 5.79 -29.10 -6.66
CA VAL A 54 7.09 -29.46 -7.26
C VAL A 54 8.14 -29.74 -6.18
N VAL A 55 8.28 -28.87 -5.18
CA VAL A 55 9.25 -29.08 -4.10
C VAL A 55 8.87 -30.26 -3.21
N GLY A 56 7.58 -30.40 -2.87
CA GLY A 56 7.09 -31.56 -2.13
C GLY A 56 7.30 -32.86 -2.89
N GLY A 57 7.06 -32.86 -4.20
CA GLY A 57 7.32 -33.99 -5.09
C GLY A 57 8.80 -34.35 -5.18
N LEU A 58 9.70 -33.36 -5.29
CA LEU A 58 11.15 -33.58 -5.26
C LEU A 58 11.60 -34.20 -3.93
N LEU A 59 11.08 -33.71 -2.80
CA LEU A 59 11.41 -34.25 -1.47
C LEU A 59 10.92 -35.68 -1.29
N VAL A 60 9.69 -36.00 -1.71
CA VAL A 60 9.16 -37.37 -1.63
C VAL A 60 9.94 -38.29 -2.57
N ALA A 61 10.24 -37.85 -3.80
CA ALA A 61 11.06 -38.60 -4.74
C ALA A 61 12.47 -38.86 -4.20
N CYS A 62 13.06 -37.90 -3.48
CA CYS A 62 14.35 -38.06 -2.81
C CYS A 62 14.32 -39.10 -1.69
N VAL A 63 13.19 -39.33 -1.03
CA VAL A 63 13.05 -40.35 0.03
C VAL A 63 12.77 -41.74 -0.54
N VAL A 64 12.16 -41.82 -1.72
CA VAL A 64 11.71 -43.09 -2.33
C VAL A 64 12.71 -43.66 -3.36
N LEU A 65 13.50 -42.83 -4.05
CA LEU A 65 14.51 -43.29 -5.02
C LEU A 65 15.84 -43.61 -4.32
N THR A 66 16.47 -44.73 -4.68
CA THR A 66 17.71 -45.27 -4.09
C THR A 66 18.95 -44.36 -4.17
N HIS A 67 19.73 -44.37 -3.08
CA HIS A 67 21.02 -43.74 -2.71
C HIS A 67 21.84 -42.96 -3.76
N SER A 68 22.04 -43.47 -4.99
CA SER A 68 22.91 -42.81 -5.97
C SER A 68 22.31 -41.53 -6.55
N ILE A 69 20.99 -41.40 -6.59
CA ILE A 69 20.29 -40.26 -7.18
C ILE A 69 19.75 -39.30 -6.10
N GLU A 70 19.67 -39.77 -4.84
CA GLU A 70 19.18 -38.99 -3.70
C GLU A 70 19.98 -37.70 -3.49
N VAL A 71 21.31 -37.79 -3.54
CA VAL A 71 22.19 -36.63 -3.32
C VAL A 71 22.00 -35.58 -4.41
N ILE A 72 21.93 -36.01 -5.67
CA ILE A 72 21.73 -35.12 -6.82
C ILE A 72 20.34 -34.47 -6.78
N LEU A 73 19.29 -35.23 -6.43
CA LEU A 73 17.94 -34.69 -6.25
C LEU A 73 17.88 -33.68 -5.10
N GLY A 74 18.58 -33.94 -4.00
CA GLY A 74 18.66 -33.05 -2.85
C GLY A 74 19.31 -31.71 -3.21
N GLU A 75 20.43 -31.74 -3.93
CA GLU A 75 21.08 -30.52 -4.42
C GLU A 75 20.17 -29.73 -5.37
N LEU A 76 19.46 -30.41 -6.26
CA LEU A 76 18.50 -29.79 -7.17
C LEU A 76 17.31 -29.16 -6.41
N ALA A 77 16.84 -29.80 -5.33
CA ALA A 77 15.78 -29.28 -4.48
C ALA A 77 16.21 -27.99 -3.76
N ILE A 78 17.43 -27.98 -3.19
CA ILE A 78 17.99 -26.80 -2.53
C ILE A 78 18.19 -25.66 -3.55
N ALA A 79 18.70 -25.98 -4.75
CA ALA A 79 18.85 -25.01 -5.83
C ALA A 79 17.50 -24.41 -6.27
N ALA A 80 16.45 -25.23 -6.41
CA ALA A 80 15.11 -24.77 -6.76
C ALA A 80 14.52 -23.83 -5.69
N ILE A 81 14.73 -24.15 -4.40
CA ILE A 81 14.31 -23.30 -3.27
C ILE A 81 15.05 -21.95 -3.32
N SER A 82 16.36 -21.96 -3.57
CA SER A 82 17.17 -20.74 -3.71
C SER A 82 16.67 -19.83 -4.85
N VAL A 83 16.37 -20.41 -6.02
CA VAL A 83 15.80 -19.66 -7.16
C VAL A 83 14.45 -19.04 -6.80
N LYS A 84 13.58 -19.72 -6.05
CA LYS A 84 12.31 -19.12 -5.61
C LYS A 84 12.50 -18.03 -4.58
N LEU A 85 13.43 -18.19 -3.64
CA LEU A 85 13.79 -17.12 -2.70
C LEU A 85 14.22 -15.88 -3.46
N MET A 86 15.07 -16.03 -4.48
CA MET A 86 15.49 -14.93 -5.33
C MET A 86 14.32 -14.32 -6.13
N TYR A 87 13.42 -15.14 -6.66
CA TYR A 87 12.20 -14.66 -7.32
C TYR A 87 11.29 -13.86 -6.38
N LEU A 88 11.07 -14.35 -5.15
CA LEU A 88 10.30 -13.66 -4.13
C LEU A 88 10.97 -12.35 -3.73
N LEU A 89 12.28 -12.34 -3.54
CA LEU A 89 13.06 -11.16 -3.19
C LEU A 89 12.96 -10.10 -4.30
N HIS A 90 13.12 -10.51 -5.56
CA HIS A 90 12.97 -9.64 -6.72
C HIS A 90 11.56 -9.03 -6.80
N ASN A 91 10.52 -9.80 -6.49
CA ASN A 91 9.15 -9.29 -6.45
C ASN A 91 8.93 -8.31 -5.28
N GLN A 92 9.56 -8.55 -4.13
CA GLN A 92 9.53 -7.66 -2.96
C GLN A 92 10.23 -6.31 -3.23
N GLN A 93 11.31 -6.28 -4.02
CA GLN A 93 12.04 -5.04 -4.37
C GLN A 93 11.15 -4.01 -5.07
N ARG A 94 10.23 -4.44 -5.94
CA ARG A 94 9.29 -3.53 -6.63
C ARG A 94 8.31 -2.85 -5.66
N VAL A 95 7.80 -3.61 -4.69
CA VAL A 95 6.88 -3.09 -3.67
C VAL A 95 7.60 -2.12 -2.75
N ASN A 96 8.83 -2.44 -2.34
CA ASN A 96 9.63 -1.59 -1.48
C ASN A 96 9.99 -0.25 -2.17
N HIS A 97 10.43 -0.29 -3.43
CA HIS A 97 10.66 0.93 -4.21
C HIS A 97 9.40 1.78 -4.34
N PHE A 98 8.23 1.16 -4.52
CA PHE A 98 6.97 1.89 -4.57
C PHE A 98 6.59 2.50 -3.22
N GLN A 99 6.78 1.79 -2.11
CA GLN A 99 6.54 2.31 -0.76
C GLN A 99 7.42 3.53 -0.47
N LEU A 100 8.71 3.47 -0.82
CA LEU A 100 9.63 4.61 -0.71
C LEU A 100 9.18 5.79 -1.57
N TRP A 101 8.81 5.53 -2.82
CA TRP A 101 8.37 6.59 -3.74
C TRP A 101 7.12 7.32 -3.23
N ILE A 102 6.14 6.58 -2.69
CA ILE A 102 4.95 7.18 -2.08
C ILE A 102 5.31 7.99 -0.84
N LEU A 103 6.17 7.46 0.05
CA LEU A 103 6.59 8.17 1.25
C LEU A 103 7.27 9.50 0.92
N SER A 104 8.22 9.49 -0.03
CA SER A 104 8.88 10.72 -0.49
C SER A 104 7.91 11.73 -1.12
N SER A 105 6.90 11.24 -1.85
CA SER A 105 5.88 12.13 -2.43
C SER A 105 5.01 12.80 -1.36
N ILE A 106 4.66 12.07 -0.29
CA ILE A 106 3.87 12.59 0.83
C ILE A 106 4.70 13.55 1.66
N GLU A 107 5.96 13.22 1.94
CA GLU A 107 6.88 14.08 2.66
C GLU A 107 7.04 15.44 1.98
N TRP A 108 7.26 15.44 0.66
CA TRP A 108 7.38 16.68 -0.11
C TRP A 108 6.08 17.51 -0.06
N ARG A 109 4.93 16.85 -0.23
CA ARG A 109 3.62 17.52 -0.22
C ARG A 109 3.26 18.08 1.16
N LEU A 110 3.59 17.35 2.22
CA LEU A 110 3.39 17.78 3.60
C LEU A 110 4.27 19.00 3.92
N ASN A 111 5.53 18.97 3.49
CA ASN A 111 6.45 20.08 3.67
C ASN A 111 5.95 21.37 2.97
N GLU A 112 5.39 21.24 1.76
CA GLU A 112 4.80 22.37 1.05
C GLU A 112 3.56 22.92 1.77
N LEU A 113 2.68 22.04 2.27
CA LEU A 113 1.52 22.46 3.06
C LEU A 113 1.93 23.20 4.34
N VAL A 114 2.98 22.75 5.04
CA VAL A 114 3.51 23.43 6.23
C VAL A 114 4.00 24.84 5.89
N LYS A 115 4.72 25.01 4.78
CA LYS A 115 5.16 26.34 4.32
C LYS A 115 4.00 27.27 4.01
N GLN A 116 2.99 26.78 3.30
CA GLN A 116 1.79 27.56 3.00
C GLN A 116 1.03 27.94 4.27
N LEU A 117 0.95 27.04 5.25
CA LEU A 117 0.31 27.30 6.53
C LEU A 117 1.05 28.38 7.33
N CYS A 118 2.38 28.35 7.36
CA CYS A 118 3.18 29.41 7.98
C CYS A 118 2.98 30.77 7.29
N ALA A 119 2.97 30.81 5.95
CA ALA A 119 2.73 32.05 5.20
C ALA A 119 1.33 32.63 5.50
N VAL A 120 0.32 31.77 5.59
CA VAL A 120 -1.04 32.20 5.98
C VAL A 120 -1.03 32.74 7.41
N HIS A 121 -0.37 32.07 8.36
CA HIS A 121 -0.29 32.55 9.74
C HIS A 121 0.38 33.93 9.85
N GLU A 122 1.44 34.16 9.07
CA GLU A 122 2.15 35.44 9.03
C GLU A 122 1.27 36.56 8.46
N THR A 123 0.56 36.33 7.36
CA THR A 123 -0.40 37.31 6.82
C THR A 123 -1.57 37.59 7.77
N VAL A 124 -2.04 36.59 8.52
CA VAL A 124 -3.10 36.76 9.52
C VAL A 124 -2.59 37.58 10.72
N ALA A 125 -1.35 37.36 11.16
CA ALA A 125 -0.72 38.14 12.22
C ALA A 125 -0.49 39.61 11.80
N GLU A 126 -0.05 39.85 10.57
CA GLU A 126 0.13 41.21 10.02
C GLU A 126 -1.22 41.95 9.88
N ASN A 127 -2.25 41.26 9.40
CA ASN A 127 -3.61 41.82 9.28
C ASN A 127 -4.26 42.09 10.65
N ALA A 128 -3.90 41.33 11.69
CA ALA A 128 -4.40 41.56 13.05
C ALA A 128 -3.74 42.80 13.70
N GLY A 129 -2.44 43.02 13.50
CA GLY A 129 -1.72 44.19 14.03
C GLY A 129 -2.08 45.52 13.34
N THR A 130 -2.48 45.45 12.06
CA THR A 130 -2.92 46.65 11.31
C THR A 130 -4.32 47.13 11.72
N THR A 131 -5.19 46.26 12.23
CA THR A 131 -6.49 46.66 12.82
C THR A 131 -6.38 47.41 14.15
N GLU A 132 -5.33 47.19 14.95
CA GLU A 132 -5.12 47.92 16.22
C GLU A 132 -4.43 49.28 16.04
N THR A 133 -3.81 49.54 14.88
CA THR A 133 -3.10 50.81 14.62
C THR A 133 -3.99 51.86 13.90
N GLN A 134 -5.20 51.46 13.44
CA GLN A 134 -6.17 52.36 12.80
C GLN A 134 -7.39 52.72 13.68
N ALA A 135 -7.42 52.30 14.95
CA ALA A 135 -8.42 52.69 15.95
C ALA A 135 -7.80 53.62 16.99
#